data_AF-A0A1C5S2L0-F1
#
_entry.id   AF-A0A1C5S2L0-F1
#
_cell.length_a   1.000
_cell.length_b   1.000
_cell.length_c   1.000
_cell.angle_alpha   90.00
_cell.angle_beta   90.00
_cell.angle_gamma   90.00
#
_symmetry.space_group_name_H-M   'P 1'
#
loop_
_entity.id
_entity.type
_entity.pdbx_description
1 polymer ?
#
loop_
_entity_poly.entity_id
_entity_poly.type
_entity_poly.pdbx_seq_one_letter_code
_entity_poly.pdbx_strand_id
1 'polypeptide(L)' 'MEAADHAKSPFKTMEEDGIITRTVYPEVPPRVEYALSETGESIRTILNAMQD' A
#
# COMPACT_ATOMS: atom_id res chain seq x y z
N MET A 1 10.07 19.61 -22.80
CA MET A 1 10.66 19.26 -21.49
C MET A 1 9.51 19.02 -20.55
N GLU A 2 8.97 17.81 -20.55
CA GLU A 2 8.02 17.36 -19.52
C GLU A 2 8.44 15.93 -19.19
N ALA A 3 9.14 15.81 -18.07
CA ALA A 3 9.87 14.63 -17.67
C ALA A 3 9.03 13.84 -16.65
N ALA A 4 8.91 12.54 -16.91
CA ALA A 4 8.85 11.46 -15.93
C ALA A 4 7.81 11.57 -14.79
N ASP A 5 6.56 11.12 -15.03
CA ASP A 5 5.60 10.88 -13.94
C ASP A 5 4.79 9.59 -14.04
N HIS A 6 5.36 8.49 -14.57
CA HIS A 6 4.62 7.24 -14.74
C HIS A 6 5.33 5.97 -14.23
N ALA A 7 6.14 6.05 -13.18
CA ALA A 7 6.81 4.84 -12.65
C ALA A 7 6.69 4.64 -11.13
N LYS A 8 5.72 5.25 -10.44
CA LYS A 8 5.39 4.81 -9.08
C LYS A 8 4.46 3.60 -9.14
N SER A 9 4.93 2.47 -8.62
CA SER A 9 4.10 1.28 -8.40
C SER A 9 2.91 1.65 -7.49
N PRO A 10 1.70 1.12 -7.73
CA PRO A 10 0.51 1.41 -6.90
C PRO A 10 0.77 1.22 -5.40
N PHE A 11 1.53 0.18 -5.03
CA PHE A 11 1.90 -0.07 -3.64
C PHE A 11 2.79 1.03 -3.06
N LYS A 12 3.66 1.63 -3.87
CA LYS A 12 4.54 2.71 -3.40
C LYS A 12 3.74 3.98 -3.10
N THR A 13 2.77 4.32 -3.94
CA THR A 13 1.85 5.43 -3.68
C THR A 13 1.00 5.15 -2.43
N MET A 14 0.44 3.95 -2.30
CA MET A 14 -0.36 3.58 -1.13
C MET A 14 0.46 3.54 0.18
N GLU A 15 1.75 3.21 0.10
CA GLU A 15 2.68 3.27 1.24
C GLU A 15 2.97 4.74 1.62
N GLU A 16 3.20 5.61 0.63
CA GLU A 16 3.41 7.05 0.83
C GLU A 16 2.16 7.75 1.42
N ASP A 17 0.97 7.34 0.98
CA ASP A 17 -0.31 7.82 1.51
C ASP A 17 -0.66 7.22 2.89
N GLY A 18 0.18 6.32 3.41
CA GLY A 18 -0.01 5.69 4.72
C GLY A 18 -1.16 4.71 4.78
N ILE A 19 -1.63 4.18 3.64
CA ILE A 19 -2.72 3.21 3.53
C ILE A 19 -2.21 1.78 3.76
N ILE A 20 -0.97 1.50 3.36
CA ILE A 20 -0.33 0.20 3.57
C ILE A 20 0.99 0.35 4.32
N THR A 21 1.35 -0.71 5.04
CA THR A 21 2.66 -0.86 5.68
C THR A 21 3.46 -1.95 4.98
N ARG A 22 4.78 -1.78 4.93
CA ARG A 22 5.72 -2.73 4.33
C ARG A 22 6.63 -3.31 5.41
N THR A 23 6.58 -4.63 5.58
CA THR A 23 7.46 -5.35 6.51
C THR A 23 8.47 -6.19 5.73
N VAL A 24 9.76 -6.01 6.03
CA VAL A 24 10.85 -6.77 5.41
C VAL A 24 11.34 -7.82 6.41
N TYR A 25 11.30 -9.08 6.01
CA TYR A 25 11.84 -10.19 6.78
C TYR A 25 13.20 -10.58 6.19
N PRO A 26 14.31 -10.34 6.92
CA PRO A 26 15.65 -10.67 6.46
C PRO A 26 15.94 -12.17 6.65
N GLU A 27 15.17 -13.02 5.98
CA GLU A 27 15.37 -14.48 5.92
C GLU A 27 15.97 -14.90 4.57
N VAL A 28 16.30 -16.17 4.39
CA VAL A 28 16.74 -16.72 3.10
C VAL A 28 15.70 -17.73 2.62
N PRO A 29 14.98 -17.46 1.51
CA PRO A 29 15.02 -16.25 0.68
C PRO A 29 14.36 -15.03 1.36
N PRO A 30 14.79 -13.79 1.07
CA PRO A 30 14.20 -12.61 1.70
C PRO A 30 12.75 -12.42 1.29
N ARG A 31 11.90 -12.06 2.25
CA ARG A 31 10.46 -11.90 2.05
C ARG A 31 9.99 -10.51 2.43
N VAL A 32 9.05 -9.99 1.64
CA VAL A 32 8.40 -8.71 1.89
C VAL A 32 6.91 -8.97 2.00
N GLU A 33 6.30 -8.47 3.07
CA GLU A 33 4.85 -8.46 3.23
C GLU A 33 4.32 -7.03 3.20
N TYR A 34 3.16 -6.89 2.59
CA TYR A 34 2.37 -5.66 2.60
C TYR A 34 1.08 -5.93 3.36
N ALA A 35 0.71 -5.04 4.26
CA ALA A 35 -0.53 -5.11 5.03
C ALA A 35 -1.22 -3.74 5.05
N LEU A 36 -2.54 -3.71 5.28
CA LEU A 36 -3.24 -2.45 5.54
C LEU A 36 -2.69 -1.82 6.83
N SER A 37 -2.53 -0.50 6.82
CA SER A 37 -2.30 0.27 8.04
C SER A 37 -3.63 0.41 8.81
N GLU A 38 -3.58 1.01 10.00
CA GLU A 38 -4.78 1.39 10.74
C GLU A 38 -5.72 2.27 9.88
N THR A 39 -5.16 3.25 9.16
CA THR A 39 -5.88 4.06 8.18
C THR A 39 -6.46 3.20 7.06
N GLY A 40 -5.68 2.27 6.50
CA GLY A 40 -6.14 1.36 5.46
C GLY A 40 -7.30 0.47 5.88
N GLU A 41 -7.31 -0.03 7.12
CA GLU A 41 -8.42 -0.80 7.67
C GLU A 41 -9.68 0.06 7.88
N SER A 42 -9.53 1.34 8.24
CA SER A 42 -10.69 2.25 8.31
C SER A 42 -11.37 2.42 6.93
N ILE A 43 -10.58 2.50 5.86
CA ILE A 43 -11.08 2.62 4.48
C ILE A 43 -11.87 1.37 4.09
N ARG A 44 -11.43 0.18 4.52
CA ARG A 44 -12.14 -1.07 4.25
C ARG A 44 -13.59 -1.03 4.73
N THR A 45 -13.86 -0.39 5.87
CA THR A 45 -15.22 -0.23 6.39
C THR A 45 -16.08 0.62 5.44
N ILE A 46 -15.52 1.71 4.91
CA ILE A 46 -16.20 2.58 3.94
C ILE A 46 -16.45 1.83 2.63
N LEU A 47 -15.45 1.12 2.12
CA LEU A 47 -15.57 0.35 0.88
C LEU A 47 -16.64 -0.73 0.98
N ASN A 48 -16.73 -1.42 2.11
CA ASN A 48 -17.79 -2.40 2.35
C ASN A 48 -19.18 -1.74 2.32
N ALA A 49 -19.33 -0.55 2.90
CA ALA A 49 -20.60 0.17 2.90
C ALA A 49 -21.01 0.71 1.52
N MET A 50 -20.09 0.77 0.55
CA MET A 50 -20.39 1.16 -0.84
C MET A 50 -20.79 -0.03 -1.74
N GLN A 51 -20.66 -1.26 -1.24
CA GLN A 51 -20.98 -2.49 -2.00
C GLN A 51 -22.45 -2.93 -1.85
N ASP A 52 -23.25 -2.19 -1.09
CA ASP A 52 -24.70 -2.37 -0.90
C ASP A 52 -25.52 -1.52 -1.88
#